data_AF-A0A7C2SAF0-F1
#
_entry.id   AF-A0A7C2SAF0-F1
#
_cell.length_a   1.000
_cell.length_b   1.000
_cell.length_c   1.000
_cell.angle_alpha   90.00
_cell.angle_beta   90.00
_cell.angle_gamma   90.00
#
_symmetry.space_group_name_H-M   'P 1'
#
loop_
_entity.id
_entity.type
_entity.pdbx_description
1 polymer ?
#
loop_
_entity_poly.entity_id
_entity_poly.type
_entity_poly.pdbx_seq_one_letter_code
_entity_poly.pdbx_strand_id
1 'polypeptide(L)'
;MRQLLNRCCYGVITLAFSLSLLSCEDDLDPKTFIEPIFCDSGIVDIDEEGNNVVINGANQVECIRAEGNCTVNMLARDIVLQGCLECIEASDEAEVNLTTESRDIRCITEGDGVLATDNAIVTLVSGNIIDIFSNQANGIRAEGASFVELVAPNQCIIEAAQSAIVEEDTAEVDTSGCNELIIQ
;
A
#
# COMPACT_ATOMS: atom_id res chain seq x y z
N MET A 1 30.63 6.68 -13.59
CA MET A 1 30.87 5.64 -12.57
C MET A 1 30.99 6.29 -11.19
N ARG A 2 29.87 6.39 -10.45
CA ARG A 2 29.85 6.76 -9.03
C ARG A 2 29.04 5.68 -8.32
N GLN A 3 29.70 5.07 -7.33
CA GLN A 3 29.21 3.97 -6.53
C GLN A 3 28.21 4.48 -5.47
N LEU A 4 27.12 3.73 -5.31
CA LEU A 4 26.19 3.81 -4.20
C LEU A 4 26.90 3.40 -2.91
N LEU A 5 26.92 4.30 -1.93
CA LEU A 5 27.42 4.05 -0.59
C LEU A 5 26.36 3.27 0.20
N ASN A 6 26.50 1.95 0.21
CA ASN A 6 25.99 1.10 1.28
C ASN A 6 26.64 1.55 2.59
N ARG A 7 25.84 2.15 3.48
CA ARG A 7 26.22 2.38 4.87
C ARG A 7 26.05 1.07 5.66
N CYS A 8 27.01 0.16 5.51
CA CYS A 8 27.29 -0.84 6.53
C CYS A 8 28.27 -0.25 7.53
N CYS A 9 27.96 -0.36 8.83
CA CYS A 9 28.81 0.05 9.93
C CYS A 9 30.21 -0.56 9.83
N TYR A 10 31.24 0.28 9.67
CA TYR A 10 32.63 -0.11 9.84
C TYR A 10 32.96 -0.20 11.33
N GLY A 11 33.29 -1.40 11.80
CA GLY A 11 33.91 -1.59 13.10
C GLY A 11 35.34 -1.06 13.10
N VAL A 12 35.66 -0.15 14.02
CA VAL A 12 37.04 0.08 14.46
C VAL A 12 37.24 -0.73 15.74
N ILE A 13 38.10 -1.76 15.65
CA ILE A 13 38.49 -2.60 16.78
C ILE A 13 39.52 -1.83 17.61
N THR A 14 39.19 -1.49 18.86
CA THR A 14 40.20 -1.41 19.93
C THR A 14 39.60 -1.64 21.32
N LEU A 15 40.05 -2.75 21.95
CA LEU A 15 40.13 -3.09 23.38
C LEU A 15 38.86 -3.09 24.27
N ALA A 16 38.49 -4.32 24.65
CA ALA A 16 37.89 -4.74 25.91
C ALA A 16 36.49 -4.19 26.27
N PHE A 17 35.44 -4.69 25.60
CA PHE A 17 34.10 -4.78 26.19
C PHE A 17 33.38 -6.00 25.58
N SER A 18 32.56 -6.66 26.38
CA SER A 18 31.71 -7.78 25.99
C SER A 18 31.02 -7.51 24.65
N LEU A 19 31.31 -8.33 23.65
CA LEU A 19 30.68 -8.30 22.33
C LEU A 19 29.24 -8.82 22.48
N SER A 20 28.30 -7.92 22.75
CA SER A 20 26.91 -8.17 22.38
C SER A 20 26.86 -8.08 20.86
N LEU A 21 26.76 -9.22 20.19
CA LEU A 21 26.38 -9.30 18.78
C LEU A 21 24.99 -8.66 18.69
N LEU A 22 24.93 -7.39 18.27
CA LEU A 22 23.68 -6.80 17.82
C LEU A 22 23.37 -7.47 16.48
N SER A 23 22.50 -8.48 16.53
CA SER A 23 21.89 -9.07 15.36
C SER A 23 21.21 -7.96 14.57
N CYS A 24 21.56 -7.86 13.29
CA CYS A 24 20.80 -7.11 12.30
C CYS A 24 19.54 -7.94 12.01
N GLU A 25 18.57 -7.91 12.93
CA GLU A 25 17.23 -8.49 12.73
C GLU A 25 16.41 -7.51 11.89
N ASP A 26 16.60 -7.52 10.57
CA ASP A 26 15.68 -6.76 9.70
C ASP A 26 15.50 -7.34 8.28
N ASP A 27 15.94 -8.57 8.01
CA ASP A 27 15.96 -9.09 6.63
C ASP A 27 15.75 -10.63 6.50
N LEU A 28 15.17 -11.27 7.51
CA LEU A 28 14.89 -12.73 7.48
C LEU A 28 13.46 -13.09 7.06
N ASP A 29 12.65 -12.07 6.81
CA ASP A 29 11.26 -12.21 6.45
C ASP A 29 11.15 -12.50 4.94
N PRO A 30 10.47 -13.58 4.52
CA PRO A 30 10.34 -13.89 3.09
C PRO A 30 9.58 -12.77 2.38
N LYS A 31 10.11 -12.37 1.22
CA LYS A 31 9.63 -11.23 0.44
C LYS A 31 9.39 -11.64 -1.01
N THR A 32 8.17 -11.44 -1.48
CA THR A 32 7.75 -11.68 -2.86
C THR A 32 7.65 -10.33 -3.56
N PHE A 33 8.30 -10.21 -4.71
CA PHE A 33 8.18 -9.05 -5.58
C PHE A 33 7.26 -9.39 -6.73
N ILE A 34 6.22 -8.58 -6.91
CA ILE A 34 5.24 -8.76 -7.97
C ILE A 34 5.31 -7.54 -8.89
N GLU A 35 5.18 -7.77 -10.19
CA GLU A 35 5.00 -6.69 -11.17
C GLU A 35 3.63 -6.01 -10.96
N PRO A 36 3.45 -4.77 -11.44
CA PRO A 36 2.14 -4.12 -11.41
C PRO A 36 1.03 -4.97 -11.99
N ILE A 37 -0.14 -4.91 -11.37
CA ILE A 37 -1.31 -5.71 -11.74
C ILE A 37 -2.21 -4.83 -12.60
N PHE A 38 -2.51 -5.30 -13.81
CA PHE A 38 -3.45 -4.65 -14.72
C PHE A 38 -4.53 -5.66 -15.11
N CYS A 39 -5.77 -5.38 -14.77
CA CYS A 39 -6.87 -6.30 -14.96
C CYS A 39 -8.15 -5.60 -15.41
N ASP A 40 -8.61 -5.94 -16.62
CA ASP A 40 -9.79 -5.32 -17.23
C ASP A 40 -11.03 -6.23 -17.15
N SER A 41 -10.85 -7.49 -16.73
CA SER A 41 -11.94 -8.45 -16.49
C SER A 41 -11.44 -9.72 -15.79
N GLY A 42 -12.34 -10.43 -15.10
CA GLY A 42 -12.06 -11.73 -14.50
C GLY A 42 -11.55 -11.63 -13.07
N ILE A 43 -10.73 -12.58 -12.64
CA ILE A 43 -10.24 -12.66 -11.25
C ILE A 43 -8.72 -12.80 -11.26
N VAL A 44 -8.04 -11.93 -10.52
CA VAL A 44 -6.65 -12.06 -10.12
C VAL A 44 -6.63 -12.43 -8.65
N ASP A 45 -6.08 -13.58 -8.31
CA ASP A 45 -6.02 -14.08 -6.93
C ASP A 45 -4.56 -14.36 -6.57
N ILE A 46 -4.06 -13.65 -5.56
CA ILE A 46 -2.68 -13.72 -5.10
C ILE A 46 -2.70 -14.12 -3.63
N ASP A 47 -2.30 -15.37 -3.38
CA ASP A 47 -2.17 -15.93 -2.04
C ASP A 47 -0.69 -16.09 -1.70
N GLU A 48 -0.17 -15.14 -0.94
CA GLU A 48 1.20 -15.06 -0.45
C GLU A 48 1.20 -15.09 1.09
N GLU A 49 0.34 -15.93 1.68
CA GLU A 49 0.28 -16.20 3.12
C GLU A 49 1.68 -16.37 3.74
N GLY A 50 1.96 -15.65 4.83
CA GLY A 50 3.26 -15.64 5.50
C GLY A 50 4.38 -14.85 4.81
N ASN A 51 4.20 -14.36 3.57
CA ASN A 51 5.19 -13.58 2.83
C ASN A 51 4.86 -12.07 2.86
N ASN A 52 5.91 -11.24 2.78
CA ASN A 52 5.73 -9.81 2.51
C ASN A 52 5.66 -9.60 1.00
N VAL A 53 4.58 -9.00 0.51
CA VAL A 53 4.43 -8.66 -0.90
C VAL A 53 4.85 -7.21 -1.12
N VAL A 54 5.66 -7.01 -2.16
CA VAL A 54 5.97 -5.67 -2.67
C VAL A 54 5.65 -5.59 -4.14
N ILE A 55 4.72 -4.71 -4.47
CA ILE A 55 4.45 -4.29 -5.84
C ILE A 55 5.20 -2.99 -6.06
N ASN A 56 6.18 -3.03 -6.98
CA ASN A 56 6.92 -1.84 -7.36
C ASN A 56 6.47 -1.41 -8.75
N GLY A 57 5.84 -0.24 -8.84
CA GLY A 57 5.41 0.37 -10.09
C GLY A 57 6.55 0.56 -11.09
N ALA A 58 7.81 0.66 -10.65
CA ALA A 58 8.95 0.94 -11.52
C ALA A 58 8.73 2.17 -12.44
N ASN A 59 8.01 3.19 -11.93
CA ASN A 59 7.51 4.38 -12.64
C ASN A 59 6.39 4.12 -13.66
N GLN A 60 5.66 3.01 -13.54
CA GLN A 60 4.32 2.88 -14.11
C GLN A 60 3.36 3.84 -13.39
N VAL A 61 2.22 4.09 -14.01
CA VAL A 61 1.18 4.96 -13.44
C VAL A 61 0.58 4.27 -12.22
N GLU A 62 0.10 3.04 -12.34
CA GLU A 62 -0.54 2.34 -11.24
C GLU A 62 0.27 1.13 -10.75
N CYS A 63 0.24 0.85 -9.44
CA CYS A 63 0.69 -0.45 -8.93
C CYS A 63 -0.38 -1.54 -9.14
N ILE A 64 -1.65 -1.17 -8.96
CA ILE A 64 -2.82 -2.01 -9.26
C ILE A 64 -3.83 -1.17 -10.03
N ARG A 65 -4.19 -1.60 -11.24
CA ARG A 65 -5.31 -1.07 -12.01
C ARG A 65 -6.34 -2.16 -12.25
N ALA A 66 -7.56 -1.94 -11.78
CA ALA A 66 -8.70 -2.83 -11.97
C ALA A 66 -9.84 -2.06 -12.65
N GLU A 67 -10.28 -2.54 -13.81
CA GLU A 67 -11.35 -1.92 -14.61
C GLU A 67 -12.44 -2.94 -14.95
N GLY A 68 -13.57 -2.45 -15.46
CA GLY A 68 -14.67 -3.28 -15.93
C GLY A 68 -15.27 -4.12 -14.81
N ASN A 69 -15.18 -5.45 -14.93
CA ASN A 69 -15.68 -6.40 -13.93
C ASN A 69 -14.54 -7.25 -13.33
N CYS A 70 -13.35 -6.67 -13.22
CA CYS A 70 -12.22 -7.36 -12.61
C CYS A 70 -12.35 -7.41 -11.08
N THR A 71 -12.03 -8.56 -10.49
CA THR A 71 -11.76 -8.70 -9.06
C THR A 71 -10.29 -9.01 -8.82
N VAL A 72 -9.61 -8.20 -8.03
CA VAL A 72 -8.25 -8.45 -7.53
C VAL A 72 -8.32 -8.80 -6.06
N ASN A 73 -7.94 -10.02 -5.69
CA ASN A 73 -7.82 -10.46 -4.32
C ASN A 73 -6.35 -10.71 -3.99
N MET A 74 -5.90 -10.18 -2.86
CA MET A 74 -4.55 -10.41 -2.36
C MET A 74 -4.58 -10.72 -0.86
N LEU A 75 -3.94 -11.82 -0.49
CA LEU A 75 -3.62 -12.17 0.88
C LEU A 75 -2.11 -12.23 1.05
N ALA A 76 -1.58 -11.52 2.03
CA ALA A 76 -0.17 -11.58 2.37
C ALA A 76 0.06 -11.33 3.86
N ARG A 77 1.29 -11.51 4.35
CA ARG A 77 1.63 -11.09 5.72
C ARG A 77 1.70 -9.57 5.84
N ASP A 78 2.26 -8.91 4.83
CA ASP A 78 2.52 -7.47 4.70
C ASP A 78 2.38 -7.09 3.20
N ILE A 79 1.81 -5.93 2.89
CA ILE A 79 1.67 -5.45 1.50
C ILE A 79 2.24 -4.05 1.40
N VAL A 80 3.19 -3.85 0.47
CA VAL A 80 3.72 -2.53 0.14
C VAL A 80 3.54 -2.24 -1.34
N LEU A 81 2.80 -1.18 -1.64
CA LEU A 81 2.62 -0.60 -2.98
C LEU A 81 3.46 0.67 -3.06
N GLN A 82 4.42 0.72 -3.99
CA GLN A 82 5.32 1.87 -4.12
C GLN A 82 5.88 2.05 -5.53
N GLY A 83 6.41 3.23 -5.82
CA GLY A 83 7.05 3.50 -7.11
C GLY A 83 6.08 3.56 -8.29
N CYS A 84 4.80 3.80 -8.00
CA CYS A 84 3.71 4.13 -8.91
C CYS A 84 3.25 5.58 -8.65
N LEU A 85 2.52 6.17 -9.60
CA LEU A 85 1.80 7.43 -9.46
C LEU A 85 0.48 7.25 -8.69
N GLU A 86 -0.17 6.10 -8.78
CA GLU A 86 -1.32 5.70 -7.97
C GLU A 86 -1.06 4.29 -7.41
N CYS A 87 -1.32 4.04 -6.13
CA CYS A 87 -1.17 2.66 -5.63
C CYS A 87 -2.27 1.75 -6.16
N ILE A 88 -3.50 2.25 -6.13
CA ILE A 88 -4.69 1.52 -6.57
C ILE A 88 -5.55 2.46 -7.40
N GLU A 89 -5.84 2.07 -8.64
CA GLU A 89 -6.91 2.64 -9.45
C GLU A 89 -7.96 1.55 -9.70
N ALA A 90 -9.21 1.84 -9.34
CA ALA A 90 -10.35 0.97 -9.58
C ALA A 90 -11.49 1.76 -10.22
N SER A 91 -12.08 1.24 -11.30
CA SER A 91 -13.16 1.90 -12.04
C SER A 91 -14.24 0.91 -12.49
N ASP A 92 -15.36 1.43 -13.03
CA ASP A 92 -16.55 0.67 -13.44
C ASP A 92 -17.15 -0.19 -12.30
N GLU A 93 -17.14 -1.51 -12.41
CA GLU A 93 -17.64 -2.48 -11.42
C GLU A 93 -16.48 -3.29 -10.82
N ALA A 94 -15.25 -2.78 -10.89
CA ALA A 94 -14.07 -3.48 -10.42
C ALA A 94 -14.02 -3.55 -8.88
N GLU A 95 -13.42 -4.63 -8.38
CA GLU A 95 -13.28 -4.88 -6.94
C GLU A 95 -11.81 -5.18 -6.61
N VAL A 96 -11.24 -4.46 -5.65
CA VAL A 96 -9.87 -4.68 -5.17
C VAL A 96 -9.90 -4.94 -3.66
N ASN A 97 -9.55 -6.17 -3.28
CA ASN A 97 -9.50 -6.64 -1.91
C ASN A 97 -8.06 -6.96 -1.52
N LEU A 98 -7.45 -6.11 -0.69
CA LEU A 98 -6.12 -6.38 -0.13
C LEU A 98 -6.25 -6.70 1.35
N THR A 99 -5.82 -7.90 1.74
CA THR A 99 -5.88 -8.37 3.12
C THR A 99 -4.48 -8.72 3.61
N THR A 100 -4.14 -8.29 4.83
CA THR A 100 -2.99 -8.80 5.54
C THR A 100 -3.35 -9.53 6.82
N GLU A 101 -2.59 -10.57 7.13
CA GLU A 101 -2.87 -11.43 8.27
C GLU A 101 -2.53 -10.78 9.61
N SER A 102 -1.37 -10.12 9.66
CA SER A 102 -0.77 -9.69 10.93
C SER A 102 0.06 -8.41 10.85
N ARG A 103 0.37 -7.92 9.66
CA ARG A 103 1.15 -6.69 9.48
C ARG A 103 0.36 -5.66 8.68
N ASP A 104 1.04 -4.94 7.81
CA ASP A 104 0.66 -3.61 7.41
C ASP A 104 0.26 -3.62 5.94
N ILE A 105 -0.59 -2.66 5.58
CA ILE A 105 -0.75 -2.26 4.18
C ILE A 105 -0.16 -0.86 4.07
N ARG A 106 0.86 -0.70 3.23
CA ARG A 106 1.48 0.60 2.96
C ARG A 106 1.36 0.95 1.48
N CYS A 107 0.85 2.15 1.22
CA CYS A 107 0.82 2.78 -0.09
C CYS A 107 1.72 4.03 -0.06
N ILE A 108 2.70 4.09 -0.95
CA ILE A 108 3.60 5.24 -1.10
C ILE A 108 3.57 5.70 -2.55
N THR A 109 3.00 6.88 -2.78
CA THR A 109 2.74 7.35 -4.13
C THR A 109 2.97 8.85 -4.31
N GLU A 110 2.99 9.29 -5.56
CA GLU A 110 3.01 10.72 -5.90
C GLU A 110 1.61 11.30 -6.15
N GLY A 111 0.76 10.57 -6.87
CA GLY A 111 -0.63 10.91 -7.18
C GLY A 111 -1.60 10.42 -6.10
N ASP A 112 -2.83 10.10 -6.48
CA ASP A 112 -3.84 9.66 -5.51
C ASP A 112 -3.43 8.28 -4.94
N GLY A 113 -3.47 8.11 -3.61
CA GLY A 113 -3.13 6.83 -2.98
C GLY A 113 -4.06 5.72 -3.45
N VAL A 114 -5.37 5.96 -3.30
CA VAL A 114 -6.45 5.14 -3.85
C VAL A 114 -7.36 6.04 -4.69
N LEU A 115 -7.53 5.69 -5.96
CA LEU A 115 -8.51 6.29 -6.87
C LEU A 115 -9.60 5.27 -7.17
N ALA A 116 -10.83 5.54 -6.74
CA ALA A 116 -12.00 4.71 -7.01
C ALA A 116 -13.06 5.52 -7.76
N THR A 117 -13.53 5.05 -8.90
CA THR A 117 -14.55 5.75 -9.71
C THR A 117 -15.73 4.84 -10.07
N ASP A 118 -16.81 5.46 -10.54
CA ASP A 118 -18.04 4.77 -10.98
C ASP A 118 -18.66 3.89 -9.89
N ASN A 119 -18.65 2.56 -10.00
CA ASN A 119 -19.20 1.64 -8.98
C ASN A 119 -18.10 0.74 -8.38
N ALA A 120 -16.83 1.16 -8.46
CA ALA A 120 -15.72 0.37 -7.99
C ALA A 120 -15.73 0.20 -6.47
N ILE A 121 -15.22 -0.93 -6.00
CA ILE A 121 -15.10 -1.25 -4.57
C ILE A 121 -13.63 -1.51 -4.25
N VAL A 122 -13.09 -0.80 -3.26
CA VAL A 122 -11.73 -1.02 -2.76
C VAL A 122 -11.79 -1.28 -1.27
N THR A 123 -11.37 -2.47 -0.84
CA THR A 123 -11.36 -2.87 0.56
C THR A 123 -9.94 -3.23 0.98
N LEU A 124 -9.41 -2.47 1.94
CA LEU A 124 -8.09 -2.70 2.53
C LEU A 124 -8.27 -3.16 3.98
N VAL A 125 -7.94 -4.42 4.26
CA VAL A 125 -8.03 -5.01 5.60
C VAL A 125 -6.63 -5.35 6.09
N SER A 126 -6.15 -4.62 7.09
CA SER A 126 -4.84 -4.82 7.67
C SER A 126 -4.90 -5.57 9.00
N GLY A 127 -3.94 -6.46 9.24
CA GLY A 127 -3.75 -7.12 10.53
C GLY A 127 -3.19 -6.18 11.62
N ASN A 128 -2.64 -5.03 11.24
CA ASN A 128 -2.02 -4.09 12.15
C ASN A 128 -2.32 -2.63 11.79
N ILE A 129 -1.63 -2.07 10.78
CA ILE A 129 -1.80 -0.69 10.34
C ILE A 129 -2.08 -0.54 8.84
N ILE A 130 -2.77 0.52 8.47
CA ILE A 130 -2.86 1.01 7.08
C ILE A 130 -2.16 2.38 7.02
N ASP A 131 -1.27 2.56 6.06
CA ASP A 131 -0.48 3.78 5.91
C ASP A 131 -0.50 4.19 4.43
N ILE A 132 -1.22 5.28 4.13
CA ILE A 132 -1.35 5.83 2.78
C ILE A 132 -0.64 7.17 2.74
N PHE A 133 0.42 7.26 1.94
CA PHE A 133 1.21 8.46 1.76
C PHE A 133 1.18 8.93 0.31
N SER A 134 0.58 10.11 0.07
CA SER A 134 0.53 10.79 -1.22
C SER A 134 1.27 12.13 -1.17
N ASN A 135 2.33 12.28 -1.97
CA ASN A 135 3.21 13.44 -1.86
C ASN A 135 2.82 14.66 -2.72
N GLN A 136 1.92 14.51 -3.72
CA GLN A 136 1.50 15.59 -4.60
C GLN A 136 -0.02 15.68 -4.79
N ALA A 137 -0.80 14.68 -4.36
CA ALA A 137 -2.25 14.64 -4.56
C ALA A 137 -3.01 14.25 -3.27
N ASN A 138 -4.10 13.51 -3.42
CA ASN A 138 -4.96 13.10 -2.31
C ASN A 138 -4.55 11.73 -1.78
N GLY A 139 -4.92 11.43 -0.54
CA GLY A 139 -4.73 10.10 0.01
C GLY A 139 -5.71 9.12 -0.64
N ILE A 140 -6.99 9.46 -0.60
CA ILE A 140 -8.07 8.72 -1.25
C ILE A 140 -8.92 9.69 -2.04
N ARG A 141 -9.25 9.33 -3.27
CA ARG A 141 -10.22 10.02 -4.11
C ARG A 141 -11.26 9.02 -4.59
N ALA A 142 -12.50 9.22 -4.18
CA ALA A 142 -13.64 8.38 -4.52
C ALA A 142 -14.68 9.22 -5.27
N GLU A 143 -15.10 8.75 -6.45
CA GLU A 143 -16.06 9.41 -7.33
C GLU A 143 -17.20 8.47 -7.75
N GLY A 144 -18.31 9.03 -8.22
CA GLY A 144 -19.46 8.24 -8.66
C GLY A 144 -20.24 7.62 -7.50
N ALA A 145 -20.49 6.32 -7.58
CA ALA A 145 -21.08 5.45 -6.55
C ALA A 145 -20.06 4.45 -5.99
N SER A 146 -18.77 4.77 -6.06
CA SER A 146 -17.69 3.93 -5.57
C SER A 146 -17.67 3.84 -4.05
N PHE A 147 -17.07 2.77 -3.53
CA PHE A 147 -16.94 2.53 -2.09
C PHE A 147 -15.51 2.16 -1.74
N VAL A 148 -14.93 2.84 -0.75
CA VAL A 148 -13.60 2.51 -0.22
C VAL A 148 -13.71 2.22 1.28
N GLU A 149 -13.26 1.04 1.71
CA GLU A 149 -13.27 0.64 3.12
C GLU A 149 -11.86 0.37 3.62
N LEU A 150 -11.51 1.01 4.76
CA LEU A 150 -10.24 0.80 5.43
C LEU A 150 -10.46 0.20 6.83
N VAL A 151 -9.95 -1.02 7.04
CA VAL A 151 -10.06 -1.72 8.32
C VAL A 151 -8.67 -2.01 8.86
N ALA A 152 -8.29 -1.32 9.95
CA ALA A 152 -7.05 -1.57 10.67
C ALA A 152 -7.31 -1.58 12.19
N PRO A 153 -6.84 -2.59 12.94
CA PRO A 153 -7.13 -2.71 14.37
C PRO A 153 -6.35 -1.70 15.23
N ASN A 154 -5.15 -1.28 14.80
CA ASN A 154 -4.28 -0.42 15.62
C ASN A 154 -4.20 1.00 15.10
N GLN A 155 -3.95 1.19 13.81
CA GLN A 155 -3.79 2.52 13.24
C GLN A 155 -4.14 2.52 11.76
N CYS A 156 -4.85 3.54 11.31
CA CYS A 156 -4.85 3.91 9.91
C CYS A 156 -4.50 5.40 9.80
N ILE A 157 -3.46 5.68 9.01
CA ILE A 157 -2.94 7.02 8.71
C ILE A 157 -3.14 7.25 7.22
N ILE A 158 -3.71 8.41 6.90
CA ILE A 158 -3.73 8.93 5.54
C ILE A 158 -3.04 10.29 5.57
N GLU A 159 -1.91 10.39 4.88
CA GLU A 159 -1.09 11.58 4.77
C GLU A 159 -1.02 12.00 3.30
N ALA A 160 -1.52 13.20 3.01
CA ALA A 160 -1.65 13.68 1.65
C ALA A 160 -1.28 15.16 1.52
N ALA A 161 -0.73 15.52 0.36
CA ALA A 161 -0.34 16.90 0.06
C ALA A 161 -1.52 17.83 -0.28
N GLN A 162 -2.65 17.28 -0.75
CA GLN A 162 -3.85 18.08 -1.05
C GLN A 162 -4.96 17.83 -0.03
N SER A 163 -5.57 16.64 -0.05
CA SER A 163 -6.60 16.22 0.88
C SER A 163 -6.40 14.78 1.28
N ALA A 164 -6.62 14.42 2.55
CA ALA A 164 -6.56 13.03 2.97
C ALA A 164 -7.63 12.20 2.24
N ILE A 165 -8.85 12.73 2.13
CA ILE A 165 -10.00 12.08 1.49
C ILE A 165 -10.74 13.10 0.65
N VAL A 166 -11.11 12.72 -0.57
CA VAL A 166 -12.02 13.44 -1.46
C VAL A 166 -13.14 12.49 -1.86
N GLU A 167 -14.38 12.86 -1.53
CA GLU A 167 -15.59 12.15 -1.93
C GLU A 167 -16.41 13.05 -2.87
N GLU A 168 -16.71 12.54 -4.06
CA GLU A 168 -17.57 13.21 -5.04
C GLU A 168 -18.81 12.36 -5.36
N ASP A 169 -19.88 13.05 -5.79
CA ASP A 169 -21.19 12.45 -6.09
C ASP A 169 -21.81 11.66 -4.93
N THR A 170 -21.89 10.34 -5.06
CA THR A 170 -22.48 9.40 -4.10
C THR A 170 -21.43 8.44 -3.53
N ALA A 171 -20.15 8.71 -3.76
CA ALA A 171 -19.07 7.89 -3.27
C ALA A 171 -19.00 7.93 -1.74
N GLU A 172 -18.53 6.85 -1.15
CA GLU A 172 -18.39 6.71 0.29
C GLU A 172 -17.03 6.09 0.64
N VAL A 173 -16.33 6.70 1.59
CA VAL A 173 -15.07 6.23 2.15
C VAL A 173 -15.29 5.94 3.63
N ASP A 174 -15.38 4.65 3.97
CA ASP A 174 -15.46 4.21 5.37
C ASP A 174 -14.06 4.17 5.99
N THR A 175 -13.77 5.20 6.78
CA THR A 175 -12.57 5.29 7.61
C THR A 175 -12.85 5.07 9.09
N SER A 176 -13.92 4.37 9.45
CA SER A 176 -14.22 4.04 10.84
C SER A 176 -13.11 3.20 11.51
N GLY A 177 -12.28 2.53 10.69
CA GLY A 177 -11.02 1.90 11.11
C GLY A 177 -9.81 2.83 11.21
N CYS A 178 -9.95 4.13 10.93
CA CYS A 178 -8.85 5.10 10.91
C CYS A 178 -8.84 6.03 12.11
N ASN A 179 -7.66 6.15 12.70
CA ASN A 179 -7.42 6.89 13.94
C ASN A 179 -6.83 8.28 13.68
N GLU A 180 -6.29 8.54 12.49
CA GLU A 180 -5.65 9.81 12.15
C GLU A 180 -5.75 10.14 10.65
N LEU A 181 -6.18 11.37 10.34
CA LEU A 181 -6.26 11.90 8.97
C LEU A 181 -5.43 13.19 8.93
N ILE A 182 -4.37 13.22 8.12
CA ILE A 182 -3.37 14.29 8.11
C ILE A 182 -3.30 14.92 6.71
N ILE A 183 -3.35 16.26 6.67
CA ILE A 183 -3.10 17.05 5.46
C ILE A 183 -1.85 17.89 5.74
N GLN A 184 -0.87 17.87 4.82
CA GLN A 184 0.39 18.61 4.93
C GLN A 184 0.32 20.04 4.40
#